data_AF-A0ABD0MZR8-F1
#
_entry.id   AF-A0ABD0MZR8-F1
#
_cell.length_a   1.000
_cell.length_b   1.000
_cell.length_c   1.000
_cell.angle_alpha   90.00
_cell.angle_beta   90.00
_cell.angle_gamma   90.00
#
_symmetry.space_group_name_H-M   'P 1'
#
loop_
_entity.id
_entity.type
_entity.pdbx_description
1 polymer ?
#
loop_
_entity_poly.entity_id
_entity_poly.type
_entity_poly.pdbx_seq_one_letter_code
_entity_poly.pdbx_strand_id
1 'polypeptide(L)' 'SLHVRPLVNRIVVSWTPPENQDILVRGYKIGYGIGSPHAHTVTLDYKQRFYSIDNLGG' A
#
# COMPACT_ATOMS: atom_id res chain seq x y z
N SER A 1 7.09 9.98 -1.33
CA SER A 1 6.20 10.18 -0.17
C SER A 1 5.14 9.09 -0.14
N LEU A 2 4.58 8.82 1.04
CA LEU A 2 3.48 7.88 1.28
C LEU A 2 2.34 8.65 1.94
N HIS A 3 1.11 8.49 1.43
CA HIS A 3 -0.08 9.10 1.99
C HIS A 3 -1.13 8.03 2.27
N VAL A 4 -1.87 8.22 3.36
CA VAL A 4 -2.91 7.32 3.81
C VAL A 4 -4.19 8.13 4.00
N ARG A 5 -5.29 7.68 3.40
CA ARG A 5 -6.60 8.27 3.55
C ARG A 5 -7.59 7.22 4.09
N PRO A 6 -8.03 7.34 5.34
CA PRO A 6 -9.08 6.48 5.88
C PRO A 6 -10.46 6.88 5.34
N LEU A 7 -11.31 5.88 5.10
CA LEU A 7 -12.73 6.00 4.78
C LEU A 7 -13.54 5.05 5.68
N VAL A 8 -14.87 5.09 5.58
CA VAL A 8 -15.79 4.35 6.46
C VAL A 8 -15.50 2.84 6.53
N ASN A 9 -15.22 2.19 5.40
CA ASN A 9 -14.97 0.73 5.34
C ASN A 9 -13.71 0.38 4.53
N ARG A 10 -12.79 1.34 4.38
CA ARG A 10 -11.57 1.12 3.60
C ARG A 10 -10.49 2.14 3.92
N ILE A 11 -9.25 1.80 3.62
CA ILE A 11 -8.10 2.70 3.67
C ILE A 11 -7.47 2.75 2.29
N VAL A 12 -7.31 3.96 1.75
CA VAL A 12 -6.58 4.17 0.49
C VAL A 12 -5.17 4.61 0.82
N VAL A 13 -4.19 3.86 0.32
CA VAL A 13 -2.76 4.16 0.44
C VAL A 13 -2.26 4.59 -0.92
N SER A 14 -1.49 5.68 -1.01
CA SER A 14 -0.86 6.13 -2.24
C SER A 14 0.59 6.54 -2.00
N TRP A 15 1.45 6.36 -3.01
CA TRP A 15 2.88 6.64 -2.90
C TRP A 15 3.47 7.13 -4.21
N THR A 16 4.59 7.84 -4.09
CA THR A 16 5.47 8.15 -5.23
C THR A 16 6.57 7.09 -5.33
N PRO A 17 7.14 6.86 -6.53
CA PRO A 17 8.35 6.05 -6.65
C PRO A 17 9.53 6.70 -5.88
N PRO A 18 10.62 5.95 -5.65
CA PRO A 18 11.86 6.50 -5.14
C PRO A 18 12.34 7.70 -5.97
N GLU A 19 12.95 8.68 -5.31
CA GLU A 19 13.45 9.90 -5.98
C GLU A 19 14.59 9.58 -6.94
N ASN A 20 15.48 8.67 -6.54
CA ASN A 20 16.52 8.16 -7.41
C ASN A 20 15.94 7.23 -8.47
N GLN A 21 15.94 7.68 -9.73
CA GLN A 21 15.40 6.95 -10.88
C GLN A 21 16.38 5.92 -11.47
N ASP A 22 17.63 5.89 -11.02
CA ASP A 22 18.60 4.85 -11.39
C ASP A 22 18.29 3.51 -10.70
N ILE A 23 17.36 3.51 -9.75
CA ILE A 23 16.92 2.32 -9.03
C ILE A 23 15.76 1.65 -9.79
N LEU A 24 16.02 0.44 -10.28
CA LEU A 24 14.96 -0.40 -10.86
C LEU A 24 14.00 -0.90 -9.78
N VAL A 25 12.79 -0.33 -9.75
CA VAL A 25 11.70 -0.81 -8.89
C VAL A 25 11.09 -2.07 -9.49
N ARG A 26 11.08 -3.17 -8.72
CA ARG A 26 10.51 -4.46 -9.15
C ARG A 26 9.06 -4.68 -8.72
N GLY A 27 8.56 -3.85 -7.80
CA GLY A 27 7.23 -3.95 -7.23
C GLY A 27 7.19 -3.40 -5.82
N TYR A 28 6.01 -3.48 -5.20
CA TYR A 28 5.79 -3.02 -3.83
C TYR A 28 5.19 -4.14 -2.99
N LYS A 29 5.46 -4.13 -1.67
CA LYS A 29 4.79 -4.99 -0.70
C LYS A 29 4.09 -4.12 0.33
N ILE A 30 2.80 -4.37 0.53
CA ILE A 30 2.00 -3.67 1.54
C ILE A 30 1.58 -4.70 2.60
N GLY A 31 2.03 -4.49 3.83
CA GLY A 31 1.61 -5.25 5.00
C GLY A 31 0.51 -4.50 5.77
N TYR A 32 -0.56 -5.18 6.17
CA TYR A 32 -1.62 -4.61 7.00
C TYR A 32 -2.33 -5.68 7.85
N GLY A 33 -3.00 -5.25 8.91
CA GLY A 33 -3.76 -6.12 9.80
C GLY A 33 -4.03 -5.49 11.15
N ILE A 34 -5.09 -5.93 11.81
CA ILE A 34 -5.42 -5.51 13.18
C ILE A 34 -4.40 -6.13 14.13
N GLY A 35 -3.72 -5.32 14.93
CA GLY A 35 -2.72 -5.77 15.90
C GLY A 35 -1.37 -6.20 15.30
N SER A 36 -1.27 -6.43 13.98
CA SER A 36 -0.02 -6.76 13.31
C SER A 36 -0.05 -6.41 11.81
N PRO A 37 0.99 -5.75 11.26
CA PRO A 37 1.10 -5.47 9.83
C PRO A 37 1.45 -6.73 9.00
N HIS A 38 1.71 -7.87 9.64
CA HIS A 38 2.05 -9.12 8.95
C HIS A 38 0.85 -10.03 8.73
N ALA A 39 -0.35 -9.68 9.25
CA ALA A 39 -1.53 -10.53 9.11
C ALA A 39 -1.93 -10.71 7.63
N HIS A 40 -1.79 -9.65 6.84
CA HIS A 40 -1.95 -9.66 5.39
C HIS A 40 -0.76 -8.99 4.72
N THR A 41 -0.32 -9.55 3.61
CA THR A 41 0.70 -8.95 2.75
C THR A 41 0.26 -9.07 1.30
N VAL A 42 0.28 -7.94 0.60
CA VAL A 42 -0.05 -7.86 -0.82
C VAL A 42 1.19 -7.44 -1.58
N THR A 43 1.49 -8.16 -2.66
CA THR A 43 2.55 -7.79 -3.60
C THR A 43 1.92 -7.11 -4.80
N LEU A 44 2.44 -5.95 -5.16
CA LEU A 44 1.95 -5.12 -6.26
C LEU A 44 3.03 -4.97 -7.33
N ASP A 45 2.59 -4.69 -8.55
CA ASP A 45 3.50 -4.40 -9.64
C ASP A 45 4.25 -3.08 -9.43
N TYR A 46 5.26 -2.83 -10.26
CA TYR A 46 6.09 -1.64 -10.18
C TYR A 46 5.42 -0.36 -10.71
N LYS A 47 4.29 -0.46 -11.43
CA LYS A 47 3.56 0.67 -12.00
C LYS A 47 2.53 1.24 -11.04
N GLN A 48 2.08 0.44 -10.09
CA GLN A 48 1.05 0.79 -9.14
C GLN A 48 1.53 1.91 -8.20
N ARG A 49 0.65 2.87 -7.94
CA ARG A 49 0.91 4.04 -7.08
C ARG A 49 -0.11 4.21 -5.97
N PHE A 50 -1.10 3.30 -5.91
CA PHE A 50 -2.08 3.26 -4.85
C PHE A 50 -2.64 1.86 -4.65
N TYR A 51 -3.18 1.61 -3.45
CA TYR A 51 -3.86 0.38 -3.08
C TYR A 51 -5.00 0.70 -2.11
N SER A 52 -6.14 0.01 -2.29
CA SER A 52 -7.27 0.10 -1.36
C SER A 52 -7.28 -1.15 -0.49
N ILE A 53 -7.20 -0.95 0.82
CA ILE A 53 -7.49 -1.99 1.80
C ILE A 53 -8.99 -1.86 2.08
N ASP A 54 -9.78 -2.75 1.49
CA ASP A 54 -11.25 -2.75 1.62
C ASP A 54 -11.71 -3.74 2.69
N ASN A 55 -13.01 -3.71 3.00
CA ASN A 55 -13.69 -4.62 3.94
C ASN A 55 -13.11 -4.57 5.37
N LEU A 56 -12.78 -3.37 5.85
CA LEU A 56 -12.27 -3.13 7.21
C LEU A 56 -13.37 -3.05 8.28
N GLY A 57 -14.61 -3.30 7.89
CA GLY A 57 -15.82 -3.14 8.68
C GLY A 57 -16.85 -4.19 8.27
N GLY A 58 -17.20 -5.00 9.28
CA GLY A 58 -18.34 -5.88 9.42
C GLY A 58 -18.63 -5.99 10.92
#